data_AF-A0A538TSP3-F1
#
_entry.id   AF-A0A538TSP3-F1
#
_cell.length_a   1.000
_cell.length_b   1.000
_cell.length_c   1.000
_cell.angle_alpha   90.00
_cell.angle_beta   90.00
_cell.angle_gamma   90.00
#
_symmetry.space_group_name_H-M   'P 1'
#
loop_
_entity.id
_entity.type
_entity.pdbx_description
1 polymer ?
#
loop_
_entity_poly.entity_id
_entity_poly.type
_entity_poly.pdbx_seq_one_letter_code
_entity_poly.pdbx_strand_id
1 'polypeptide(L)'
;MHSRVGDHRRGESPKRGEAADPEPEPVPGLPEGGPVLPGRRGAAGPGRPRDRGRGEGRVGVLERGVSVGPRAVVQAGCFVGAGARIGADAFLYPNVTLRERCEIGARAIIHSGTVIGSDGFGFVRDGDVHRKLPQVGNVVVEDDVELGACVTIDRATTGTTRIGAGSKIDNLVQIAHNVQVGKNCIIVAQVGISGSTVLGDDVVLAGQVGVVGHIEIGAGAMIGAKSGVSKSVKPGEKLFGYPALPVTQAMRIEASLRHLPELLQTVRQLKRRVEELEGPSSLK
;
A
#
# COMPACT_ATOMS: atom_id res chain seq x y z
N MET A 1 -13.52 -16.23 -47.49
CA MET A 1 -12.71 -17.02 -46.54
C MET A 1 -12.75 -16.31 -45.19
N HIS A 2 -13.55 -16.83 -44.26
CA HIS A 2 -13.66 -16.30 -42.90
C HIS A 2 -12.56 -16.90 -42.02
N SER A 3 -11.61 -16.09 -41.55
CA SER A 3 -10.68 -16.48 -40.48
C SER A 3 -11.21 -15.98 -39.15
N ARG A 4 -11.71 -16.92 -38.33
CA ARG A 4 -12.08 -16.72 -36.94
C ARG A 4 -10.82 -16.43 -36.12
N VAL A 5 -10.82 -15.32 -35.40
CA VAL A 5 -9.87 -15.05 -34.32
C VAL A 5 -10.36 -15.85 -33.11
N GLY A 6 -9.62 -16.89 -32.75
CA GLY A 6 -9.89 -17.71 -31.57
C GLY A 6 -9.49 -16.96 -30.29
N ASP A 7 -10.43 -16.90 -29.36
CA ASP A 7 -10.27 -16.46 -27.98
C ASP A 7 -9.32 -17.42 -27.24
N HIS A 8 -8.06 -16.99 -27.03
CA HIS A 8 -7.04 -17.77 -26.31
C HIS A 8 -7.01 -17.46 -24.80
N ARG A 9 -8.17 -17.41 -24.12
CA ARG A 9 -8.22 -17.43 -22.65
C ARG A 9 -9.29 -18.35 -22.05
N ARG A 10 -9.47 -19.52 -22.64
CA ARG A 10 -10.15 -20.64 -21.96
C ARG A 10 -9.38 -21.93 -22.24
N GLY A 11 -8.39 -22.22 -21.39
CA GLY A 11 -7.59 -23.42 -21.45
C GLY A 11 -6.78 -23.57 -20.16
N GLU A 12 -7.31 -24.43 -19.28
CA GLU A 12 -6.58 -25.16 -18.24
C GLU A 12 -5.88 -24.34 -17.14
N SER A 13 -6.65 -24.00 -16.11
CA SER A 13 -6.10 -23.91 -14.76
C SER A 13 -5.66 -25.32 -14.34
N PRO A 14 -4.37 -25.58 -14.02
CA PRO A 14 -4.01 -26.85 -13.42
C PRO A 14 -4.74 -26.93 -12.07
N LYS A 15 -5.43 -28.05 -11.82
CA LYS A 15 -6.05 -28.36 -10.53
C LYS A 15 -5.00 -28.11 -9.44
N ARG A 16 -5.14 -27.01 -8.70
CA ARG A 16 -4.37 -26.78 -7.49
C ARG A 16 -4.80 -27.86 -6.51
N GLY A 17 -3.99 -28.91 -6.40
CA GLY A 17 -4.05 -29.82 -5.26
C GLY A 17 -3.88 -29.00 -3.99
N GLU A 18 -4.63 -29.36 -2.97
CA GLU A 18 -4.43 -28.91 -1.60
C GLU A 18 -3.00 -29.20 -1.16
N ALA A 19 -2.10 -28.25 -1.38
CA ALA A 19 -0.92 -28.06 -0.57
C ALA A 19 -1.16 -26.74 0.16
N ALA A 20 -1.89 -26.82 1.27
CA ALA A 20 -1.84 -25.76 2.27
C ALA A 20 -0.38 -25.65 2.70
N ASP A 21 0.20 -24.46 2.59
CA ASP A 21 1.47 -24.18 3.27
C ASP A 21 1.28 -24.57 4.75
N PRO A 22 2.16 -25.39 5.34
CA PRO A 22 2.00 -25.79 6.73
C PRO A 22 2.02 -24.54 7.60
N GLU A 23 0.95 -24.33 8.36
CA GLU A 23 0.92 -23.28 9.39
C GLU A 23 2.17 -23.44 10.28
N PRO A 24 2.89 -22.35 10.58
CA PRO A 24 4.12 -22.44 11.36
C PRO A 24 3.79 -22.97 12.77
N GLU A 25 4.26 -24.18 13.07
CA GLU A 25 4.10 -24.77 14.40
C GLU A 25 4.89 -23.99 15.47
N PRO A 26 4.34 -23.83 16.69
CA PRO A 26 5.04 -23.16 17.78
C PRO A 26 6.25 -23.98 18.25
N VAL A 27 7.43 -23.35 18.24
CA VAL A 27 8.71 -23.94 18.64
C VAL A 27 8.77 -24.16 20.18
N PRO A 28 9.19 -25.33 20.69
CA PRO A 28 9.37 -25.58 22.13
C PRO A 28 10.53 -24.77 22.74
N GLY A 29 10.35 -24.34 24.00
CA GLY A 29 11.08 -23.22 24.61
C GLY A 29 12.51 -23.46 25.11
N LEU A 30 13.16 -22.37 25.55
CA LEU A 30 14.40 -22.25 26.34
C LEU A 30 14.63 -20.75 26.71
N PRO A 31 15.54 -20.41 27.65
CA PRO A 31 15.34 -20.15 29.08
C PRO A 31 14.92 -18.70 29.46
N GLU A 32 14.52 -18.52 30.73
CA GLU A 32 14.08 -17.25 31.33
C GLU A 32 15.20 -16.18 31.37
N GLY A 33 14.91 -14.98 30.87
CA GLY A 33 15.78 -13.81 31.09
C GLY A 33 15.54 -12.66 30.11
N GLY A 34 14.61 -11.75 30.44
CA GLY A 34 14.42 -10.47 29.74
C GLY A 34 13.52 -9.54 30.55
N PRO A 35 13.79 -8.22 30.58
CA PRO A 35 13.29 -7.34 31.64
C PRO A 35 11.78 -7.08 31.50
N VAL A 36 11.01 -7.55 32.49
CA VAL A 36 9.63 -7.15 32.72
C VAL A 36 9.65 -5.88 33.57
N LEU A 37 9.26 -4.74 32.98
CA LEU A 37 8.95 -3.54 33.78
C LEU A 37 7.65 -3.77 34.57
N PRO A 38 7.54 -3.29 35.83
CA PRO A 38 6.54 -3.79 36.77
C PRO A 38 5.15 -3.20 36.47
N GLY A 39 4.32 -3.99 35.79
CA GLY A 39 2.86 -3.82 35.75
C GLY A 39 2.21 -4.78 36.77
N ARG A 40 1.46 -4.22 37.72
CA ARG A 40 0.83 -4.87 38.89
C ARG A 40 0.28 -6.29 38.65
N ARG A 41 0.65 -7.24 39.53
CA ARG A 41 0.01 -8.56 39.68
C ARG A 41 -1.41 -8.40 40.24
N GLY A 42 -2.42 -8.72 39.43
CA GLY A 42 -3.77 -9.04 39.92
C GLY A 42 -3.80 -10.51 40.32
N ALA A 43 -4.23 -10.80 41.56
CA ALA A 43 -4.38 -12.15 42.08
C ALA A 43 -5.54 -12.89 41.39
N ALA A 44 -5.32 -14.14 40.98
CA ALA A 44 -6.36 -15.08 40.57
C ALA A 44 -6.16 -16.41 41.32
N GLY A 45 -7.20 -16.87 42.01
CA GLY A 45 -7.24 -18.10 42.81
C GLY A 45 -7.18 -19.40 42.00
N PRO A 46 -7.09 -20.56 42.66
CA PRO A 46 -6.74 -21.81 42.00
C PRO A 46 -7.97 -22.51 41.40
N GLY A 47 -7.82 -23.01 40.17
CA GLY A 47 -8.68 -24.08 39.64
C GLY A 47 -9.33 -23.78 38.29
N ARG A 48 -8.64 -24.10 37.19
CA ARG A 48 -9.25 -24.64 35.96
C ARG A 48 -8.20 -25.37 35.10
N PRO A 49 -8.57 -26.41 34.35
CA PRO A 49 -7.63 -27.24 33.60
C PRO A 49 -7.00 -26.43 32.47
N ARG A 50 -5.68 -26.61 32.27
CA ARG A 50 -4.91 -26.00 31.18
C ARG A 50 -5.30 -26.67 29.86
N ASP A 51 -6.01 -25.94 29.02
CA ASP A 51 -6.23 -26.32 27.63
C ASP A 51 -4.90 -26.19 26.86
N ARG A 52 -4.43 -27.31 26.29
CA ARG A 52 -3.16 -27.42 25.58
C ARG A 52 -3.41 -27.12 24.10
N GLY A 53 -3.21 -25.86 23.73
CA GLY A 53 -3.24 -25.42 22.32
C GLY A 53 -2.95 -23.93 22.11
N ARG A 54 -2.42 -23.23 23.11
CA ARG A 54 -2.16 -21.79 23.04
C ARG A 54 -0.70 -21.59 22.61
N GLY A 55 -0.48 -21.18 21.37
CA GLY A 55 0.80 -20.62 20.94
C GLY A 55 1.07 -19.33 21.70
N GLU A 56 1.58 -19.42 22.93
CA GLU A 56 2.09 -18.27 23.68
C GLU A 56 3.45 -17.86 23.10
N GLY A 57 3.44 -17.28 21.89
CA GLY A 57 4.58 -16.57 21.32
C GLY A 57 4.81 -15.27 22.11
N ARG A 58 5.42 -15.37 23.29
CA ARG A 58 5.73 -14.20 24.13
C ARG A 58 7.04 -13.54 23.69
N VAL A 59 7.01 -12.51 22.84
CA VAL A 59 8.06 -11.45 22.84
C VAL A 59 7.57 -10.11 22.20
N GLY A 60 6.34 -9.66 22.46
CA GLY A 60 5.87 -8.33 22.01
C GLY A 60 5.73 -7.34 23.18
N VAL A 61 5.98 -6.05 22.96
CA VAL A 61 5.68 -4.99 23.93
C VAL A 61 4.24 -4.55 23.73
N LEU A 62 3.37 -4.79 24.71
CA LEU A 62 1.99 -4.32 24.71
C LEU A 62 1.81 -3.22 25.75
N GLU A 63 1.41 -2.03 25.32
CA GLU A 63 1.16 -0.90 26.22
C GLU A 63 -0.23 -0.96 26.90
N ARG A 64 -0.52 0.04 27.74
CA ARG A 64 -1.76 0.11 28.50
C ARG A 64 -2.98 0.24 27.59
N GLY A 65 -4.06 -0.46 27.95
CA GLY A 65 -5.34 -0.37 27.25
C GLY A 65 -5.37 -1.06 25.89
N VAL A 66 -4.32 -1.82 25.55
CA VAL A 66 -4.33 -2.67 24.35
C VAL A 66 -5.37 -3.77 24.48
N SER A 67 -6.09 -4.03 23.40
CA SER A 67 -7.03 -5.15 23.29
C SER A 67 -6.64 -6.06 22.14
N VAL A 68 -6.63 -7.36 22.40
CA VAL A 68 -6.25 -8.40 21.44
C VAL A 68 -7.40 -9.40 21.33
N GLY A 69 -7.90 -9.56 20.12
CA GLY A 69 -9.02 -10.45 19.80
C GLY A 69 -8.67 -11.93 19.98
N PRO A 70 -9.70 -12.80 20.05
CA PRO A 70 -9.48 -14.24 20.18
C PRO A 70 -8.69 -14.78 18.99
N ARG A 71 -7.76 -15.71 19.26
CA ARG A 71 -6.90 -16.39 18.27
C ARG A 71 -5.99 -15.46 17.45
N ALA A 72 -5.92 -14.16 17.76
CA ALA A 72 -4.94 -13.28 17.15
C ALA A 72 -3.52 -13.69 17.58
N VAL A 73 -2.58 -13.60 16.64
CA VAL A 73 -1.16 -13.92 16.84
C VAL A 73 -0.34 -12.65 16.70
N VAL A 74 0.44 -12.35 17.73
CA VAL A 74 1.42 -11.25 17.73
C VAL A 74 2.79 -11.85 17.94
N GLN A 75 3.61 -11.87 16.90
CA GLN A 75 4.93 -12.50 16.96
C GLN A 75 5.99 -11.62 17.62
N ALA A 76 7.20 -12.17 17.78
CA ALA A 76 8.29 -11.56 18.50
C ALA A 76 8.72 -10.19 17.94
N GLY A 77 9.18 -9.30 18.81
CA GLY A 77 9.66 -7.96 18.46
C GLY A 77 8.56 -6.97 18.08
N CYS A 78 7.28 -7.36 18.10
CA CYS A 78 6.19 -6.42 17.85
C CYS A 78 6.07 -5.38 18.97
N PHE A 79 5.76 -4.14 18.59
CA PHE A 79 5.33 -3.09 19.51
C PHE A 79 3.87 -2.75 19.26
N VAL A 80 3.06 -2.72 20.31
CA VAL A 80 1.64 -2.35 20.27
C VAL A 80 1.37 -1.24 21.28
N GLY A 81 1.18 -0.02 20.75
CA GLY A 81 1.03 1.20 21.52
C GLY A 81 -0.29 1.33 22.26
N ALA A 82 -0.35 2.29 23.18
CA ALA A 82 -1.46 2.43 24.13
C ALA A 82 -2.83 2.57 23.43
N GLY A 83 -3.82 1.83 23.94
CA GLY A 83 -5.19 1.87 23.44
C GLY A 83 -5.39 1.28 22.03
N ALA A 84 -4.38 0.63 21.45
CA ALA A 84 -4.52 -0.04 20.16
C ALA A 84 -5.41 -1.29 20.26
N ARG A 85 -6.02 -1.68 19.14
CA ARG A 85 -6.91 -2.84 19.05
C ARG A 85 -6.48 -3.77 17.93
N ILE A 86 -6.49 -5.06 18.20
CA ILE A 86 -6.21 -6.12 17.22
C ILE A 86 -7.43 -7.04 17.18
N GLY A 87 -7.99 -7.24 15.99
CA GLY A 87 -9.16 -8.07 15.75
C GLY A 87 -8.92 -9.57 15.94
N ALA A 88 -9.99 -10.35 15.93
CA ALA A 88 -9.91 -11.80 16.02
C ALA A 88 -9.14 -12.39 14.83
N ASP A 89 -8.38 -13.45 15.05
CA ASP A 89 -7.66 -14.18 13.99
C ASP A 89 -6.65 -13.34 13.18
N ALA A 90 -6.32 -12.12 13.62
CA ALA A 90 -5.30 -11.30 12.98
C ALA A 90 -3.90 -11.87 13.25
N PHE A 91 -2.99 -11.76 12.28
CA PHE A 91 -1.65 -12.30 12.34
C PHE A 91 -0.61 -11.21 12.07
N LEU A 92 0.18 -10.88 13.10
CA LEU A 92 1.29 -9.95 12.99
C LEU A 92 2.61 -10.74 13.02
N TYR A 93 3.34 -10.69 11.90
CA TYR A 93 4.71 -11.22 11.77
C TYR A 93 5.70 -10.44 12.66
N PRO A 94 6.96 -10.90 12.82
CA PRO A 94 7.87 -10.31 13.78
C PRO A 94 8.20 -8.85 13.43
N ASN A 95 8.51 -8.04 14.44
CA ASN A 95 8.93 -6.65 14.29
C ASN A 95 7.90 -5.72 13.60
N VAL A 96 6.60 -5.97 13.78
CA VAL A 96 5.54 -5.02 13.40
C VAL A 96 5.40 -3.95 14.50
N THR A 97 5.26 -2.68 14.09
CA THR A 97 5.00 -1.56 15.00
C THR A 97 3.59 -1.02 14.77
N LEU A 98 2.70 -1.25 15.73
CA LEU A 98 1.37 -0.65 15.78
C LEU A 98 1.37 0.48 16.81
N ARG A 99 1.19 1.72 16.36
CA ARG A 99 1.19 2.91 17.22
C ARG A 99 -0.13 3.04 17.99
N GLU A 100 -0.11 3.93 18.98
CA GLU A 100 -1.21 4.18 19.90
C GLU A 100 -2.54 4.48 19.19
N ARG A 101 -3.67 3.99 19.75
CA ARG A 101 -5.04 4.16 19.25
C ARG A 101 -5.31 3.70 17.81
N CYS A 102 -4.39 2.94 17.21
CA CYS A 102 -4.61 2.33 15.90
C CYS A 102 -5.37 1.01 16.03
N GLU A 103 -6.11 0.65 14.99
CA GLU A 103 -7.00 -0.51 14.99
C GLU A 103 -6.68 -1.41 13.80
N ILE A 104 -6.57 -2.71 14.08
CA ILE A 104 -6.43 -3.77 13.09
C ILE A 104 -7.67 -4.65 13.15
N GLY A 105 -8.30 -4.89 12.00
CA GLY A 105 -9.48 -5.72 11.83
C GLY A 105 -9.21 -7.20 12.01
N ALA A 106 -10.27 -8.01 11.88
CA ALA A 106 -10.19 -9.45 11.97
C ALA A 106 -9.52 -10.08 10.74
N ARG A 107 -8.79 -11.18 10.95
CA ARG A 107 -8.08 -11.94 9.89
C ARG A 107 -7.09 -11.12 9.05
N ALA A 108 -6.69 -9.94 9.53
CA ALA A 108 -5.68 -9.13 8.85
C ALA A 108 -4.29 -9.76 9.02
N ILE A 109 -3.46 -9.71 7.98
CA ILE A 109 -2.09 -10.24 7.97
C ILE A 109 -1.11 -9.09 7.78
N ILE A 110 -0.18 -8.93 8.71
CA ILE A 110 0.77 -7.80 8.71
C ILE A 110 2.20 -8.35 8.74
N HIS A 111 2.92 -8.17 7.64
CA HIS A 111 4.29 -8.67 7.47
C HIS A 111 5.34 -7.80 8.17
N SER A 112 6.53 -8.36 8.37
CA SER A 112 7.59 -7.78 9.19
C SER A 112 8.04 -6.37 8.78
N GLY A 113 8.42 -5.57 9.79
CA GLY A 113 8.95 -4.22 9.60
C GLY A 113 7.87 -3.18 9.26
N THR A 114 6.61 -3.59 9.14
CA THR A 114 5.49 -2.66 8.88
C THR A 114 5.21 -1.77 10.08
N VAL A 115 5.01 -0.48 9.81
CA VAL A 115 4.74 0.56 10.80
C VAL A 115 3.38 1.18 10.51
N ILE A 116 2.49 1.10 11.49
CA ILE A 116 1.11 1.57 11.39
C ILE A 116 0.90 2.67 12.42
N GLY A 117 0.60 3.87 11.93
CA GLY A 117 0.30 5.05 12.73
C GLY A 117 1.48 5.95 13.07
N SER A 118 2.54 5.94 12.25
CA SER A 118 3.60 6.97 12.27
C SER A 118 3.01 8.37 12.04
N ASP A 119 3.73 9.41 12.46
CA ASP A 119 3.28 10.78 12.21
C ASP A 119 3.40 11.11 10.73
N GLY A 120 2.30 11.59 10.12
CA GLY A 120 2.34 12.20 8.80
C GLY A 120 3.36 13.34 8.66
N PHE A 121 3.73 13.63 7.41
CA PHE A 121 4.65 14.69 7.03
C PHE A 121 4.00 16.10 7.09
N GLY A 122 3.45 16.47 8.24
CA GLY A 122 2.86 17.78 8.48
C GLY A 122 3.87 18.76 9.09
N PHE A 123 4.21 19.82 8.35
CA PHE A 123 5.04 20.92 8.83
C PHE A 123 4.46 22.26 8.38
N VAL A 124 4.51 23.27 9.24
CA VAL A 124 4.15 24.66 8.92
C VAL A 124 5.40 25.52 8.93
N ARG A 125 5.46 26.51 8.02
CA ARG A 125 6.53 27.50 8.02
C ARG A 125 6.22 28.55 9.07
N ASP A 126 7.09 28.69 10.07
CA ASP A 126 7.05 29.77 11.05
C ASP A 126 8.37 30.56 10.95
N GLY A 127 8.30 31.73 10.29
CA GLY A 127 9.48 32.50 9.91
C GLY A 127 10.44 31.67 9.06
N ASP A 128 11.64 31.45 9.58
CA ASP A 128 12.69 30.70 8.89
C ASP A 128 12.77 29.19 9.20
N VAL A 129 11.84 28.68 10.01
CA VAL A 129 11.88 27.30 10.52
C VAL A 129 10.62 26.53 10.12
N HIS A 130 10.77 25.23 9.85
CA HIS A 130 9.66 24.31 9.73
C HIS A 130 9.30 23.74 11.10
N ARG A 131 8.09 24.02 11.59
CA ARG A 131 7.60 23.45 12.85
C ARG A 131 6.69 22.26 12.58
N LYS A 132 6.89 21.19 13.34
CA LYS A 132 6.08 19.97 13.26
C LYS A 132 4.62 20.30 13.60
N LEU A 133 3.70 19.90 12.72
CA LEU A 133 2.28 19.92 13.00
C LEU A 133 1.90 18.61 13.71
N PRO A 134 1.37 18.66 14.95
CA PRO A 134 0.96 17.46 15.67
C PRO A 134 -0.05 16.62 14.86
N GLN A 135 0.16 15.31 14.84
CA GLN A 135 -0.69 14.34 14.15
C GLN A 135 -1.48 13.56 15.22
N VAL A 136 -2.72 13.95 15.47
CA VAL A 136 -3.50 13.45 16.61
C VAL A 136 -4.50 12.35 16.25
N GLY A 137 -4.74 12.15 14.96
CA GLY A 137 -5.60 11.09 14.43
C GLY A 137 -5.06 9.68 14.65
N ASN A 138 -5.71 8.70 14.03
CA ASN A 138 -5.31 7.30 14.10
C ASN A 138 -5.27 6.64 12.71
N VAL A 139 -4.95 5.35 12.71
CA VAL A 139 -5.06 4.47 11.54
C VAL A 139 -6.05 3.36 11.87
N VAL A 140 -6.92 3.04 10.92
CA VAL A 140 -7.81 1.87 10.96
C VAL A 140 -7.53 1.00 9.75
N VAL A 141 -7.10 -0.23 10.00
CA VAL A 141 -6.97 -1.30 9.02
C VAL A 141 -8.15 -2.23 9.22
N GLU A 142 -8.98 -2.41 8.21
CA GLU A 142 -10.20 -3.23 8.30
C GLU A 142 -9.91 -4.74 8.15
N ASP A 143 -10.98 -5.53 8.18
CA ASP A 143 -10.92 -6.99 8.10
C ASP A 143 -10.29 -7.49 6.79
N ASP A 144 -9.64 -8.65 6.84
CA ASP A 144 -9.07 -9.35 5.68
C ASP A 144 -8.02 -8.55 4.88
N VAL A 145 -7.51 -7.45 5.44
CA VAL A 145 -6.42 -6.68 4.84
C VAL A 145 -5.09 -7.43 4.98
N GLU A 146 -4.27 -7.39 3.93
CA GLU A 146 -2.88 -7.85 4.01
C GLU A 146 -1.93 -6.69 3.72
N LEU A 147 -0.98 -6.48 4.62
CA LEU A 147 0.10 -5.50 4.48
C LEU A 147 1.43 -6.23 4.38
N GLY A 148 2.14 -6.03 3.27
CA GLY A 148 3.47 -6.56 2.99
C GLY A 148 4.53 -6.00 3.94
N ALA A 149 5.77 -6.44 3.77
CA ALA A 149 6.89 -6.06 4.61
C ALA A 149 7.26 -4.58 4.42
N CYS A 150 7.64 -3.94 5.53
CA CYS A 150 8.09 -2.55 5.55
C CYS A 150 7.09 -1.57 4.91
N VAL A 151 5.79 -1.84 5.03
CA VAL A 151 4.74 -0.88 4.69
C VAL A 151 4.67 0.19 5.77
N THR A 152 4.48 1.44 5.39
CA THR A 152 4.36 2.57 6.31
C THR A 152 3.03 3.28 6.09
N ILE A 153 2.20 3.32 7.13
CA ILE A 153 0.89 3.98 7.11
C ILE A 153 0.89 5.09 8.15
N ASP A 154 0.85 6.33 7.69
CA ASP A 154 0.82 7.49 8.57
C ASP A 154 -0.58 7.70 9.14
N ARG A 155 -0.65 8.04 10.43
CA ARG A 155 -1.90 8.50 11.04
C ARG A 155 -2.33 9.82 10.43
N ALA A 156 -3.63 10.03 10.46
CA ALA A 156 -4.22 11.28 10.03
C ALA A 156 -3.80 12.46 10.92
N THR A 157 -3.78 13.67 10.35
CA THR A 157 -3.61 14.90 11.13
C THR A 157 -4.73 15.03 12.15
N THR A 158 -5.96 14.90 11.67
CA THR A 158 -7.19 14.72 12.45
C THR A 158 -8.02 13.63 11.80
N GLY A 159 -8.86 12.93 12.58
CA GLY A 159 -9.66 11.81 12.07
C GLY A 159 -8.82 10.53 11.89
N THR A 160 -9.00 9.86 10.75
CA THR A 160 -8.50 8.49 10.54
C THR A 160 -7.94 8.32 9.13
N THR A 161 -6.74 7.74 9.02
CA THR A 161 -6.26 7.11 7.77
C THR A 161 -6.86 5.70 7.75
N ARG A 162 -7.49 5.29 6.65
CA ARG A 162 -8.25 4.03 6.60
C ARG A 162 -7.80 3.15 5.44
N ILE A 163 -7.63 1.86 5.74
CA ILE A 163 -7.45 0.81 4.74
C ILE A 163 -8.69 -0.09 4.74
N GLY A 164 -9.46 -0.04 3.65
CA GLY A 164 -10.71 -0.76 3.51
C GLY A 164 -10.53 -2.28 3.38
N ALA A 165 -11.54 -3.00 3.83
CA ALA A 165 -11.52 -4.46 3.97
C ALA A 165 -11.10 -5.20 2.68
N GLY A 166 -10.38 -6.31 2.85
CA GLY A 166 -9.92 -7.17 1.77
C GLY A 166 -8.79 -6.62 0.90
N SER A 167 -8.36 -5.37 1.11
CA SER A 167 -7.26 -4.77 0.33
C SER A 167 -5.92 -5.46 0.58
N LYS A 168 -5.10 -5.56 -0.47
CA LYS A 168 -3.77 -6.18 -0.45
C LYS A 168 -2.73 -5.14 -0.84
N ILE A 169 -1.84 -4.86 0.10
CA ILE A 169 -0.79 -3.84 -0.03
C ILE A 169 0.56 -4.57 0.05
N ASP A 170 1.36 -4.46 -0.99
CA ASP A 170 2.63 -5.15 -1.14
C ASP A 170 3.76 -4.37 -0.43
N ASN A 171 4.99 -4.89 -0.49
CA ASN A 171 6.13 -4.42 0.27
C ASN A 171 6.52 -2.97 -0.04
N LEU A 172 7.06 -2.28 0.96
CA LEU A 172 7.62 -0.93 0.83
C LEU A 172 6.64 0.13 0.28
N VAL A 173 5.34 -0.06 0.50
CA VAL A 173 4.33 0.94 0.15
C VAL A 173 4.25 2.02 1.22
N GLN A 174 4.18 3.28 0.78
CA GLN A 174 3.92 4.45 1.64
C GLN A 174 2.47 4.91 1.47
N ILE A 175 1.73 4.92 2.58
CA ILE A 175 0.40 5.51 2.70
C ILE A 175 0.48 6.74 3.63
N ALA A 176 0.36 7.94 3.07
CA ALA A 176 0.43 9.17 3.86
C ALA A 176 -0.83 9.41 4.71
N HIS A 177 -0.77 10.48 5.51
CA HIS A 177 -1.84 10.86 6.43
C HIS A 177 -3.17 11.13 5.71
N ASN A 178 -4.28 10.81 6.39
CA ASN A 178 -5.65 11.05 5.92
C ASN A 178 -6.09 10.27 4.67
N VAL A 179 -5.22 9.43 4.10
CA VAL A 179 -5.59 8.60 2.94
C VAL A 179 -6.75 7.67 3.28
N GLN A 180 -7.70 7.57 2.36
CA GLN A 180 -8.80 6.61 2.42
C GLN A 180 -8.61 5.60 1.29
N VAL A 181 -8.32 4.34 1.62
CA VAL A 181 -8.30 3.25 0.65
C VAL A 181 -9.62 2.50 0.75
N GLY A 182 -10.31 2.32 -0.38
CA GLY A 182 -11.51 1.50 -0.49
C GLY A 182 -11.25 0.01 -0.26
N LYS A 183 -12.24 -0.82 -0.57
CA LYS A 183 -12.19 -2.27 -0.39
C LYS A 183 -11.52 -2.96 -1.57
N ASN A 184 -10.91 -4.12 -1.31
CA ASN A 184 -10.34 -5.00 -2.32
C ASN A 184 -9.31 -4.32 -3.27
N CYS A 185 -8.68 -3.25 -2.83
CA CYS A 185 -7.65 -2.58 -3.61
C CYS A 185 -6.39 -3.44 -3.68
N ILE A 186 -5.68 -3.38 -4.81
CA ILE A 186 -4.37 -4.00 -5.00
C ILE A 186 -3.33 -2.89 -5.17
N ILE A 187 -2.44 -2.77 -4.20
CA ILE A 187 -1.39 -1.74 -4.18
C ILE A 187 -0.04 -2.44 -4.20
N VAL A 188 0.64 -2.43 -5.34
CA VAL A 188 1.87 -3.20 -5.59
C VAL A 188 3.09 -2.49 -5.00
N ALA A 189 4.21 -3.21 -4.86
CA ALA A 189 5.38 -2.75 -4.15
C ALA A 189 5.86 -1.35 -4.56
N GLN A 190 6.36 -0.60 -3.57
CA GLN A 190 6.96 0.73 -3.74
C GLN A 190 6.00 1.81 -4.28
N VAL A 191 4.69 1.59 -4.22
CA VAL A 191 3.71 2.66 -4.47
C VAL A 191 3.78 3.69 -3.34
N GLY A 192 3.66 4.98 -3.72
CA GLY A 192 3.55 6.09 -2.78
C GLY A 192 2.25 6.86 -2.99
N ILE A 193 1.44 6.97 -1.93
CA ILE A 193 0.17 7.71 -1.94
C ILE A 193 0.28 8.91 -1.00
N SER A 194 0.17 10.11 -1.57
CA SER A 194 0.26 11.37 -0.82
C SER A 194 -1.02 11.65 -0.02
N GLY A 195 -0.90 12.55 0.95
CA GLY A 195 -1.92 12.75 1.98
C GLY A 195 -3.28 13.19 1.45
N SER A 196 -4.33 12.79 2.17
CA SER A 196 -5.75 13.12 1.88
C SER A 196 -6.27 12.64 0.52
N THR A 197 -5.58 11.70 -0.12
CA THR A 197 -6.05 11.06 -1.35
C THR A 197 -7.05 9.95 -1.03
N VAL A 198 -8.07 9.81 -1.88
CA VAL A 198 -9.12 8.81 -1.74
C VAL A 198 -9.04 7.83 -2.90
N LEU A 199 -8.96 6.53 -2.60
CA LEU A 199 -9.10 5.45 -3.56
C LEU A 199 -10.47 4.81 -3.36
N GLY A 200 -11.24 4.67 -4.44
CA GLY A 200 -12.44 3.86 -4.45
C GLY A 200 -12.15 2.36 -4.34
N ASP A 201 -13.20 1.55 -4.32
CA ASP A 201 -13.09 0.10 -4.27
C ASP A 201 -12.43 -0.48 -5.54
N ASP A 202 -11.79 -1.65 -5.41
CA ASP A 202 -11.20 -2.42 -6.52
C ASP A 202 -10.14 -1.65 -7.34
N VAL A 203 -9.52 -0.61 -6.77
CA VAL A 203 -8.43 0.14 -7.42
C VAL A 203 -7.17 -0.70 -7.48
N VAL A 204 -6.47 -0.66 -8.62
CA VAL A 204 -5.18 -1.30 -8.82
C VAL A 204 -4.10 -0.24 -9.09
N LEU A 205 -3.13 -0.14 -8.19
CA LEU A 205 -1.90 0.64 -8.40
C LEU A 205 -0.74 -0.32 -8.61
N ALA A 206 -0.23 -0.40 -9.83
CA ALA A 206 0.94 -1.23 -10.13
C ALA A 206 2.23 -0.64 -9.53
N GLY A 207 3.30 -1.44 -9.56
CA GLY A 207 4.52 -1.15 -8.79
C GLY A 207 5.10 0.23 -9.11
N GLN A 208 5.59 0.91 -8.07
CA GLN A 208 6.21 2.23 -8.16
C GLN A 208 5.31 3.34 -8.73
N VAL A 209 3.97 3.20 -8.65
CA VAL A 209 3.07 4.33 -8.94
C VAL A 209 3.19 5.41 -7.86
N GLY A 210 3.27 6.66 -8.28
CA GLY A 210 3.18 7.83 -7.42
C GLY A 210 1.85 8.55 -7.59
N VAL A 211 1.18 8.87 -6.49
CA VAL A 211 -0.10 9.59 -6.47
C VAL A 211 0.04 10.88 -5.67
N VAL A 212 -0.32 12.03 -6.27
CA VAL A 212 -0.33 13.32 -5.56
C VAL A 212 -1.44 13.36 -4.50
N GLY A 213 -1.38 14.37 -3.62
CA GLY A 213 -2.32 14.51 -2.51
C GLY A 213 -3.64 15.15 -2.94
N HIS A 214 -4.67 15.00 -2.12
CA HIS A 214 -5.97 15.66 -2.30
C HIS A 214 -6.66 15.37 -3.63
N ILE A 215 -6.49 14.15 -4.16
CA ILE A 215 -7.20 13.70 -5.37
C ILE A 215 -8.00 12.43 -5.11
N GLU A 216 -8.87 12.10 -6.04
CA GLU A 216 -9.71 10.90 -5.99
C GLU A 216 -9.34 9.95 -7.12
N ILE A 217 -9.14 8.68 -6.80
CA ILE A 217 -8.95 7.59 -7.75
C ILE A 217 -10.24 6.77 -7.75
N GLY A 218 -11.04 6.92 -8.80
CA GLY A 218 -12.35 6.27 -8.88
C GLY A 218 -12.27 4.75 -8.82
N ALA A 219 -13.35 4.13 -8.34
CA ALA A 219 -13.44 2.67 -8.16
C ALA A 219 -13.10 1.90 -9.44
N GLY A 220 -12.37 0.79 -9.31
CA GLY A 220 -11.96 -0.07 -10.43
C GLY A 220 -10.91 0.55 -11.36
N ALA A 221 -10.37 1.73 -11.05
CA ALA A 221 -9.30 2.33 -11.85
C ALA A 221 -8.01 1.50 -11.77
N MET A 222 -7.26 1.45 -12.87
CA MET A 222 -6.01 0.70 -12.97
C MET A 222 -4.89 1.62 -13.44
N ILE A 223 -3.86 1.77 -12.63
CA ILE A 223 -2.71 2.62 -12.93
C ILE A 223 -1.48 1.74 -13.16
N GLY A 224 -0.91 1.84 -14.37
CA GLY A 224 0.26 1.05 -14.76
C GLY A 224 1.54 1.43 -14.01
N ALA A 225 2.51 0.51 -13.98
CA ALA A 225 3.72 0.67 -13.16
C ALA A 225 4.50 1.94 -13.52
N LYS A 226 5.19 2.53 -12.52
CA LYS A 226 5.98 3.76 -12.64
C LYS A 226 5.21 5.00 -13.10
N SER A 227 3.87 4.97 -13.08
CA SER A 227 3.07 6.12 -13.50
C SER A 227 3.00 7.20 -12.43
N GLY A 228 2.86 8.45 -12.86
CA GLY A 228 2.63 9.60 -11.97
C GLY A 228 1.22 10.16 -12.13
N VAL A 229 0.39 9.99 -11.11
CA VAL A 229 -1.01 10.48 -11.11
C VAL A 229 -1.06 11.86 -10.47
N SER A 230 -1.28 12.88 -11.29
CA SER A 230 -1.30 14.30 -10.88
C SER A 230 -2.70 14.91 -10.75
N LYS A 231 -3.74 14.16 -11.11
CA LYS A 231 -5.15 14.60 -11.13
C LYS A 231 -6.07 13.44 -10.76
N SER A 232 -7.28 13.76 -10.31
CA SER A 232 -8.30 12.76 -10.05
C SER A 232 -8.60 11.91 -11.31
N VAL A 233 -8.89 10.63 -11.08
CA VAL A 233 -9.08 9.60 -12.10
C VAL A 233 -10.51 9.10 -12.03
N LYS A 234 -11.18 8.92 -13.16
CA LYS A 234 -12.57 8.47 -13.15
C LYS A 234 -12.65 6.96 -12.86
N PRO A 235 -13.80 6.47 -12.33
CA PRO A 235 -14.00 5.04 -12.13
C PRO A 235 -13.73 4.21 -13.39
N GLY A 236 -13.05 3.08 -13.23
CA GLY A 236 -12.72 2.13 -14.30
C GLY A 236 -11.68 2.61 -15.32
N GLU A 237 -11.12 3.81 -15.18
CA GLU A 237 -10.09 4.30 -16.10
C GLU A 237 -8.79 3.50 -15.98
N LYS A 238 -8.14 3.30 -17.13
CA LYS A 238 -6.84 2.64 -17.22
C LYS A 238 -5.80 3.65 -17.68
N LEU A 239 -4.87 3.99 -16.79
CA LEU A 239 -3.86 5.01 -17.06
C LEU A 239 -2.44 4.43 -17.05
N PHE A 240 -1.54 5.08 -17.79
CA PHE A 240 -0.12 4.76 -17.84
C PHE A 240 0.72 6.01 -18.12
N GLY A 241 1.96 6.03 -17.62
CA GLY A 241 2.97 7.02 -17.94
C GLY A 241 3.14 8.12 -16.90
N TYR A 242 4.07 9.04 -17.18
CA TYR A 242 4.36 10.19 -16.34
C TYR A 242 4.40 11.47 -17.21
N PRO A 243 3.40 12.37 -17.12
CA PRO A 243 2.17 12.23 -16.33
C PRO A 243 1.27 11.10 -16.85
N ALA A 244 0.43 10.55 -15.98
CA ALA A 244 -0.47 9.45 -16.33
C ALA A 244 -1.54 9.89 -17.35
N LEU A 245 -1.70 9.12 -18.42
CA LEU A 245 -2.68 9.33 -19.50
C LEU A 245 -3.47 8.04 -19.76
N PRO A 246 -4.64 8.10 -20.42
CA PRO A 246 -5.35 6.90 -20.87
C PRO A 246 -4.42 5.96 -21.63
N VAL A 247 -4.44 4.68 -21.27
CA VAL A 247 -3.42 3.70 -21.69
C VAL A 247 -3.21 3.67 -23.21
N THR A 248 -4.28 3.73 -24.00
CA THR A 248 -4.18 3.75 -25.47
C THR A 248 -3.44 4.98 -26.00
N GLN A 249 -3.69 6.14 -25.38
CA GLN A 249 -2.99 7.38 -25.74
C GLN A 249 -1.53 7.32 -25.32
N ALA A 250 -1.24 6.86 -24.09
CA ALA A 250 0.11 6.73 -23.58
C ALA A 250 0.96 5.79 -24.45
N MET A 251 0.43 4.60 -24.79
CA MET A 251 1.12 3.63 -25.64
C MET A 251 1.40 4.16 -27.05
N ARG A 252 0.50 5.01 -27.59
CA ARG A 252 0.73 5.67 -28.88
C ARG A 252 1.89 6.67 -28.83
N ILE A 253 1.99 7.44 -27.74
CA ILE A 253 3.08 8.39 -27.52
C ILE A 253 4.41 7.63 -27.37
N GLU A 254 4.44 6.60 -26.51
CA GLU A 254 5.61 5.75 -26.31
C GLU A 254 6.10 5.10 -27.61
N ALA A 255 5.18 4.53 -28.39
CA ALA A 255 5.53 3.96 -29.69
C ALA A 255 6.14 5.01 -30.64
N SER A 256 5.65 6.26 -30.59
CA SER A 256 6.12 7.36 -31.43
C SER A 256 7.52 7.86 -31.04
N LEU A 257 7.92 7.75 -29.78
CA LEU A 257 9.26 8.16 -29.33
C LEU A 257 10.37 7.39 -30.04
N ARG A 258 10.14 6.13 -30.43
CA ARG A 258 11.09 5.33 -31.22
C ARG A 258 11.35 5.91 -32.61
N HIS A 259 10.42 6.71 -33.14
CA HIS A 259 10.51 7.35 -34.46
C HIS A 259 11.01 8.81 -34.38
N LEU A 260 11.35 9.29 -33.18
CA LEU A 260 11.80 10.67 -32.97
C LEU A 260 13.09 11.00 -33.74
N PRO A 261 14.10 10.11 -33.82
CA PRO A 261 15.31 10.38 -34.61
C PRO A 261 15.01 10.60 -36.11
N GLU A 262 14.19 9.75 -36.72
CA GLU A 262 13.79 9.85 -38.12
C GLU A 262 12.96 11.12 -38.35
N LEU A 263 12.02 11.41 -37.45
CA LEU A 263 11.23 12.65 -37.49
C LEU A 263 12.14 13.89 -37.49
N LEU A 264 13.15 13.94 -36.63
CA LEU A 264 14.10 15.05 -36.58
C LEU A 264 14.91 15.19 -37.87
N GLN A 265 15.31 14.06 -38.49
CA GLN A 265 15.98 14.08 -39.79
C GLN A 265 15.05 14.62 -40.89
N THR A 266 13.81 14.14 -40.93
CA THR A 266 12.79 14.63 -41.87
C THR A 266 12.54 16.12 -41.69
N VAL A 267 12.41 16.61 -40.45
CA VAL A 267 12.21 18.05 -40.17
C VAL A 267 13.40 18.88 -40.66
N ARG A 268 14.65 18.42 -40.46
CA ARG A 268 15.84 19.11 -41.00
C ARG A 268 15.84 19.15 -42.53
N GLN A 269 15.49 18.03 -43.18
CA GLN A 269 15.39 17.96 -44.64
C GLN A 269 14.29 18.87 -45.17
N LEU A 270 13.12 18.90 -44.53
CA LEU A 270 12.01 19.78 -44.89
C LEU A 270 12.40 21.25 -44.72
N LYS A 271 13.06 21.62 -43.62
CA LYS A 271 13.54 22.99 -43.39
C LYS A 271 14.48 23.45 -44.51
N ARG A 272 15.46 22.62 -44.89
CA ARG A 272 16.37 22.92 -46.01
C ARG A 272 15.61 23.13 -47.33
N ARG A 273 14.64 22.29 -47.64
CA ARG A 273 13.84 22.42 -48.86
C ARG A 273 12.99 23.68 -48.88
N VAL A 274 12.44 24.09 -47.73
CA VAL A 274 11.68 25.35 -47.62
C VAL A 274 12.60 26.55 -47.86
N GLU A 275 13.79 26.58 -47.24
CA GLU A 275 14.78 27.64 -47.48
C GLU A 275 15.20 27.74 -48.96
N GLU A 276 15.37 26.60 -49.63
CA GLU A 276 15.69 26.55 -51.07
C GLU A 276 14.53 27.10 -51.95
N LEU A 277 13.27 26.88 -51.55
CA LEU A 277 12.09 27.36 -52.29
C LEU A 277 11.74 28.83 -52.02
N GLU A 278 12.02 29.33 -50.82
CA GLU A 278 11.77 30.73 -50.42
C GLU A 278 12.92 31.68 -50.81
N GLY A 279 14.09 31.14 -51.20
CA GLY A 279 15.18 31.91 -51.78
C GLY A 279 14.76 32.68 -53.03
N PRO A 280 15.41 33.80 -53.38
CA PRO A 280 15.01 34.64 -54.50
C PRO A 280 14.94 33.80 -55.77
N SER A 281 13.73 33.71 -56.35
CA SER A 281 13.47 32.96 -57.57
C SER A 281 14.42 33.48 -58.65
N SER A 282 15.41 32.67 -59.02
CA SER A 282 16.28 32.91 -60.16
C SER A 282 15.51 32.63 -61.45
N LEU A 283 14.42 33.38 -61.66
CA LEU A 283 13.85 33.62 -62.98
C LEU A 283 14.65 34.75 -63.63
N LYS A 284 15.76 34.36 -64.27
CA LYS A 284 16.36 35.07 -65.40
C LYS A 284 16.28 34.17 -66.61
#